data_AF-A0A925BCV7-F1
#
_entry.id   AF-A0A925BCV7-F1
#
_cell.length_a   1.000
_cell.length_b   1.000
_cell.length_c   1.000
_cell.angle_alpha   90.00
_cell.angle_beta   90.00
_cell.angle_gamma   90.00
#
_symmetry.space_group_name_H-M   'P 1'
#
loop_
_entity.id
_entity.type
_entity.pdbx_description
1 polymer ?
#
loop_
_entity_poly.entity_id
_entity_poly.type
_entity_poly.pdbx_seq_one_letter_code
_entity_poly.pdbx_strand_id
1 'polypeptide(L)'
;MKTPKKTVSFKTLILLLLLSGPFAECSAAAPPAQPPLVGQVVDEAGTPVPEITVARGWTWDIEKKAAFSPYGSWRADTKGGFRVPAEGVDNWPLFYPLSLFATDAEGRRGAVSVVRKAGDPVTLTLRPMVPVRFGLRINGWEGDAPFLNITVAPKGGTHAVTVPSRLSGRVPLPPGDYVLEVSSLDTVSREVPFAVKGGKNALDLGVIVLERGPLAKRYGKPAPPLTVTEAVGVSSKVTLADYRGKWVLIDFWGWWCPPCVQKSLPEAVAFYDQHPEWRDRYEILAFHCLNAATVAELDPHLRSLEKNIWKGRTLPFPILLDATEKTLKEWGVTIYPTAVLIDPEGNVVRGGSLELLGEKLKGGRPPAKQGTETTAKKTP
;
A
#
# COMPACT_ATOMS: atom_id res chain seq x y z
N MET A 1 -38.68 18.16 21.20
CA MET A 1 -37.24 18.01 21.53
C MET A 1 -36.59 17.17 20.43
N LYS A 2 -35.78 17.80 19.57
CA LYS A 2 -35.10 17.18 18.43
C LYS A 2 -33.59 17.26 18.66
N THR A 3 -32.90 16.12 18.66
CA THR A 3 -31.44 15.99 18.70
C THR A 3 -30.81 16.37 17.36
N PRO A 4 -29.70 17.13 17.31
CA PRO A 4 -29.07 17.49 16.05
C PRO A 4 -28.17 16.36 15.54
N LYS A 5 -28.39 15.94 14.30
CA LYS A 5 -27.44 15.14 13.51
C LYS A 5 -26.31 16.06 13.07
N LYS A 6 -25.08 15.81 13.51
CA LYS A 6 -23.88 16.46 12.94
C LYS A 6 -23.48 15.70 11.67
N THR A 7 -23.87 16.25 10.53
CA THR A 7 -23.36 15.87 9.21
C THR A 7 -22.00 16.54 9.04
N VAL A 8 -20.92 15.77 8.98
CA VAL A 8 -19.60 16.32 8.60
C VAL A 8 -19.60 16.52 7.09
N SER A 9 -19.51 17.78 6.67
CA SER A 9 -19.54 18.19 5.26
C SER A 9 -18.21 17.86 4.57
N PHE A 10 -18.29 17.24 3.40
CA PHE A 10 -17.18 16.88 2.51
C PHE A 10 -16.36 18.09 2.00
N LYS A 11 -16.77 19.33 2.32
CA LYS A 11 -16.08 20.57 1.91
C LYS A 11 -14.84 20.92 2.76
N THR A 12 -14.63 20.31 3.93
CA THR A 12 -13.47 20.62 4.77
C THR A 12 -12.20 19.85 4.35
N LEU A 13 -12.33 18.80 3.54
CA LEU A 13 -11.18 18.02 3.03
C LEU A 13 -10.58 18.59 1.72
N ILE A 14 -11.30 19.49 1.05
CA ILE A 14 -10.88 20.08 -0.24
C ILE A 14 -10.21 21.46 -0.09
N LEU A 15 -10.31 22.10 1.09
CA LEU A 15 -9.73 23.43 1.30
C LEU A 15 -8.20 23.43 1.52
N LEU A 16 -7.57 22.26 1.60
CA LEU A 16 -6.10 22.11 1.67
C LEU A 16 -5.43 21.89 0.29
N LEU A 17 -6.20 21.88 -0.79
CA LEU A 17 -5.70 21.61 -2.16
C LEU A 17 -5.88 22.78 -3.15
N LEU A 18 -6.25 23.98 -2.70
CA LEU A 18 -6.56 25.13 -3.59
C LEU A 18 -5.82 26.44 -3.26
N LEU A 19 -4.57 26.37 -2.81
CA LEU A 19 -3.67 27.55 -2.78
C LEU A 19 -2.35 27.25 -3.49
N SER A 20 -2.41 27.16 -4.81
CA SER A 20 -1.23 27.37 -5.66
C SER A 20 -1.66 28.12 -6.91
N GLY A 21 -1.59 29.45 -6.83
CA GLY A 21 -1.50 30.31 -8.02
C GLY A 21 -0.20 30.05 -8.78
N PRO A 22 -0.01 30.71 -9.94
CA PRO A 22 1.03 30.36 -10.90
C PRO A 22 2.41 30.41 -10.25
N PHE A 23 3.12 29.27 -10.26
CA PHE A 23 4.47 29.16 -9.74
C PHE A 23 5.40 30.01 -10.61
N ALA A 24 5.71 31.21 -10.12
CA ALA A 24 6.95 31.89 -10.45
C ALA A 24 8.12 30.97 -10.05
N GLU A 25 9.15 30.95 -10.89
CA GLU A 25 10.43 30.29 -10.64
C GLU A 25 10.92 30.58 -9.21
N CYS A 26 10.77 29.61 -8.33
CA CYS A 26 11.31 29.67 -6.99
C CYS A 26 12.27 28.51 -6.85
N SER A 27 13.57 28.83 -6.87
CA SER A 27 14.61 28.00 -6.28
C SER A 27 14.12 27.58 -4.90
N ALA A 28 13.72 26.31 -4.76
CA ALA A 28 13.19 25.79 -3.51
C ALA A 28 14.31 25.80 -2.48
N ALA A 29 14.31 26.82 -1.62
CA ALA A 29 15.15 26.85 -0.44
C ALA A 29 14.88 25.56 0.35
N ALA A 30 15.96 24.86 0.74
CA ALA A 30 15.86 23.67 1.58
C ALA A 30 15.03 23.98 2.82
N PRO A 31 14.12 23.08 3.25
CA PRO A 31 13.33 23.30 4.46
C PRO A 31 14.27 23.56 5.65
N PRO A 32 13.90 24.45 6.59
CA PRO A 32 14.75 24.79 7.71
C PRO A 32 15.14 23.54 8.50
N ALA A 33 16.43 23.40 8.78
CA ALA A 33 16.99 22.29 9.54
C ALA A 33 16.22 22.11 10.86
N GLN A 34 15.59 20.95 11.03
CA GLN A 34 14.80 20.65 12.22
C GLN A 34 15.72 20.15 13.34
N PRO A 35 15.41 20.44 14.62
CA PRO A 35 16.17 19.88 15.73
C PRO A 35 16.00 18.36 15.77
N PRO A 36 17.03 17.62 16.20
CA PRO A 36 16.92 16.18 16.42
C PRO A 36 15.90 15.90 17.54
N LEU A 37 15.19 14.78 17.44
CA LEU A 37 14.39 14.30 18.55
C LEU A 37 15.31 13.59 19.55
N VAL A 38 15.21 13.95 20.81
CA VAL A 38 15.96 13.35 21.91
C VAL A 38 14.98 12.78 22.92
N GLY A 39 15.29 11.60 23.43
CA GLY A 39 14.46 10.97 24.43
C GLY A 39 15.25 10.03 25.34
N GLN A 40 14.52 9.44 26.27
CA GLN A 40 15.05 8.51 27.26
C GLN A 40 14.18 7.26 27.34
N VAL A 41 14.84 6.10 27.43
CA VAL A 41 14.20 4.83 27.74
C VAL A 41 14.40 4.54 29.22
N VAL A 42 13.31 4.27 29.92
CA VAL A 42 13.30 3.99 31.35
C VAL A 42 12.46 2.74 31.66
N ASP A 43 12.67 2.14 32.82
CA ASP A 43 11.78 1.12 33.37
C ASP A 43 10.59 1.77 34.12
N GLU A 44 9.72 0.95 34.69
CA GLU A 44 8.53 1.41 35.43
C GLU A 44 8.87 2.22 36.70
N ALA A 45 10.09 2.09 37.23
CA ALA A 45 10.59 2.88 38.35
C ALA A 45 11.25 4.20 37.90
N GLY A 46 11.34 4.45 36.59
CA GLY A 46 12.03 5.60 36.01
C GLY A 46 13.54 5.44 35.90
N THR A 47 14.07 4.24 36.15
CA THR A 47 15.50 3.96 36.01
C THR A 47 15.86 3.86 34.54
N PRO A 48 16.93 4.51 34.06
CA PRO A 48 17.30 4.43 32.65
C PRO A 48 17.69 3.01 32.23
N VAL A 49 17.22 2.58 31.07
CA VAL A 49 17.48 1.24 30.53
C VAL A 49 18.38 1.35 29.29
N PRO A 50 19.61 0.82 29.35
CA PRO A 50 20.55 0.95 28.26
C PRO A 50 20.25 -0.03 27.12
N GLU A 51 20.84 0.24 25.96
CA GLU A 51 20.88 -0.66 24.79
C GLU A 51 19.53 -1.08 24.19
N ILE A 52 18.45 -0.42 24.58
CA ILE A 52 17.13 -0.66 24.02
C ILE A 52 17.08 -0.13 22.58
N THR A 53 16.51 -0.94 21.69
CA THR A 53 16.27 -0.50 20.31
C THR A 53 14.95 0.28 20.27
N VAL A 54 15.02 1.49 19.74
CA VAL A 54 13.88 2.37 19.47
C VAL A 54 13.74 2.49 17.96
N ALA A 55 12.56 2.27 17.41
CA ALA A 55 12.34 2.40 15.98
C ALA A 55 11.01 3.09 15.66
N ARG A 56 10.93 3.64 14.45
CA ARG A 56 9.68 4.19 13.90
C ARG A 56 8.70 3.10 13.50
N GLY A 57 9.23 1.95 13.11
CA GLY A 57 8.41 0.81 12.76
C GLY A 57 9.15 -0.50 12.96
N TRP A 58 8.34 -1.51 13.16
CA TRP A 58 8.79 -2.87 13.41
C TRP A 58 8.01 -3.83 12.54
N THR A 59 8.66 -4.87 12.06
CA THR A 59 7.95 -6.04 11.53
C THR A 59 7.98 -7.13 12.59
N TRP A 60 6.80 -7.66 12.91
CA TRP A 60 6.64 -8.85 13.72
C TRP A 60 6.32 -10.03 12.81
N ASP A 61 7.37 -10.77 12.45
CA ASP A 61 7.25 -11.89 11.53
C ASP A 61 6.84 -13.16 12.30
N ILE A 62 5.55 -13.51 12.19
CA ILE A 62 4.98 -14.70 12.83
C ILE A 62 5.51 -16.00 12.21
N GLU A 63 6.01 -15.97 10.96
CA GLU A 63 6.52 -17.13 10.25
C GLU A 63 8.02 -17.34 10.54
N LYS A 64 8.78 -16.27 10.77
CA LYS A 64 10.22 -16.30 11.09
C LYS A 64 10.49 -16.14 12.58
N LYS A 65 10.08 -17.14 13.36
CA LYS A 65 10.40 -17.31 14.79
C LYS A 65 9.71 -16.33 15.75
N ALA A 66 8.73 -15.54 15.29
CA ALA A 66 8.02 -14.56 16.11
C ALA A 66 9.00 -13.59 16.78
N ALA A 67 9.75 -12.86 15.96
CA ALA A 67 10.75 -11.90 16.39
C ALA A 67 10.48 -10.50 15.80
N PHE A 68 10.87 -9.48 16.55
CA PHE A 68 10.80 -8.08 16.13
C PHE A 68 11.98 -7.72 15.25
N SER A 69 11.71 -7.21 14.05
CA SER A 69 12.73 -6.67 13.12
C SER A 69 12.50 -5.16 12.93
N PRO A 70 13.39 -4.29 13.41
CA PRO A 70 13.20 -2.85 13.32
C PRO A 70 13.56 -2.29 11.94
N TYR A 71 12.95 -1.17 11.57
CA TYR A 71 13.42 -0.32 10.48
C TYR A 71 13.35 1.16 10.86
N GLY A 72 14.32 1.94 10.39
CA GLY A 72 14.50 3.32 10.85
C GLY A 72 14.66 3.38 12.37
N SER A 73 15.71 2.74 12.88
CA SER A 73 15.93 2.49 14.30
C SER A 73 17.21 3.10 14.85
N TRP A 74 17.20 3.29 16.17
CA TRP A 74 18.27 3.87 16.97
C TRP A 74 18.41 3.07 18.25
N ARG A 75 19.64 3.00 18.78
CA ARG A 75 19.92 2.28 20.01
C ARG A 75 20.15 3.27 21.14
N ALA A 76 19.53 3.02 22.29
CA ALA A 76 19.75 3.81 23.49
C ALA A 76 21.18 3.61 24.01
N ASP A 77 21.79 4.69 24.51
CA ASP A 77 23.12 4.69 25.12
C ASP A 77 23.12 4.02 26.51
N THR A 78 24.28 4.03 27.18
CA THR A 78 24.44 3.42 28.51
C THR A 78 23.63 4.10 29.61
N LYS A 79 23.10 5.29 29.36
CA LYS A 79 22.22 6.05 30.25
C LYS A 79 20.76 6.05 29.76
N GLY A 80 20.42 5.15 28.83
CA GLY A 80 19.08 5.04 28.24
C GLY A 80 18.70 6.19 27.31
N GLY A 81 19.61 7.11 26.99
CA GLY A 81 19.35 8.23 26.08
C GLY A 81 19.34 7.77 24.63
N PHE A 82 18.44 8.30 23.81
CA PHE A 82 18.43 8.05 22.37
C PHE A 82 18.25 9.36 21.58
N ARG A 83 18.75 9.35 20.34
CA ARG A 83 18.67 10.49 19.42
C ARG A 83 18.24 10.03 18.04
N VAL A 84 17.19 10.66 17.51
CA VAL A 84 16.75 10.51 16.13
C VAL A 84 17.25 11.72 15.32
N PRO A 85 18.14 11.51 14.34
CA PRO A 85 18.67 12.59 13.52
C PRO A 85 17.58 13.15 12.58
N ALA A 86 17.66 14.45 12.29
CA ALA A 86 16.74 15.14 11.39
C ALA A 86 16.90 14.70 9.92
N GLU A 87 18.10 14.25 9.53
CA GLU A 87 18.47 13.87 8.15
C GLU A 87 18.28 12.38 7.85
N GLY A 88 18.02 11.54 8.86
CA GLY A 88 17.87 10.08 8.71
C GLY A 88 16.48 9.64 8.24
N VAL A 89 15.68 10.58 7.75
CA VAL A 89 14.31 10.38 7.29
C VAL A 89 14.11 11.24 6.06
N ASP A 90 14.11 10.62 4.88
CA ASP A 90 13.55 11.26 3.68
C ASP A 90 12.14 11.78 4.07
N ASN A 91 11.96 13.10 4.13
CA ASN A 91 10.70 13.82 4.44
C ASN A 91 10.29 14.02 5.92
N TRP A 92 11.25 14.30 6.82
CA TRP A 92 11.06 14.54 8.27
C TRP A 92 9.98 15.56 8.77
N PRO A 93 9.39 16.50 7.99
CA PRO A 93 8.28 17.32 8.49
C PRO A 93 6.86 16.84 8.11
N LEU A 94 6.70 15.90 7.17
CA LEU A 94 5.37 15.57 6.61
C LEU A 94 4.54 14.59 7.46
N PHE A 95 5.07 14.04 8.56
CA PHE A 95 4.48 12.86 9.23
C PHE A 95 4.29 12.98 10.75
N TYR A 96 4.20 14.19 11.31
CA TYR A 96 3.61 14.30 12.65
C TYR A 96 2.10 14.06 12.56
N PRO A 97 1.52 13.22 13.44
CA PRO A 97 2.14 12.57 14.62
C PRO A 97 3.01 11.33 14.30
N LEU A 98 4.20 11.25 14.91
CA LEU A 98 5.15 10.13 14.77
C LEU A 98 4.99 9.11 15.92
N SER A 99 4.87 7.83 15.59
CA SER A 99 4.94 6.75 16.58
C SER A 99 6.38 6.27 16.78
N LEU A 100 6.78 6.12 18.04
CA LEU A 100 8.01 5.44 18.42
C LEU A 100 7.65 4.19 19.22
N PHE A 101 8.26 3.07 18.86
CA PHE A 101 8.12 1.81 19.57
C PHE A 101 9.50 1.31 19.96
N ALA A 102 9.63 0.88 21.21
CA ALA A 102 10.87 0.33 21.76
C ALA A 102 10.60 -1.03 22.37
N THR A 103 11.56 -1.94 22.24
CA THR A 103 11.49 -3.27 22.85
C THR A 103 12.88 -3.74 23.27
N ASP A 104 12.94 -4.55 24.32
CA ASP A 104 14.13 -5.33 24.63
C ASP A 104 14.37 -6.43 23.58
N ALA A 105 15.59 -6.99 23.57
CA ALA A 105 16.03 -7.95 22.57
C ALA A 105 15.19 -9.25 22.57
N GLU A 106 14.59 -9.60 23.71
CA GLU A 106 13.73 -10.77 23.85
C GLU A 106 12.25 -10.49 23.57
N GLY A 107 11.86 -9.24 23.29
CA GLY A 107 10.45 -8.90 23.06
C GLY A 107 9.56 -9.01 24.30
N ARG A 108 10.15 -8.99 25.51
CA ARG A 108 9.44 -9.20 26.79
C ARG A 108 8.88 -7.91 27.36
N ARG A 109 9.59 -6.79 27.16
CA ARG A 109 9.13 -5.46 27.56
C ARG A 109 9.22 -4.50 26.39
N GLY A 110 8.28 -3.57 26.35
CA GLY A 110 8.30 -2.50 25.37
C GLY A 110 7.61 -1.24 25.81
N ALA A 111 7.73 -0.25 24.97
CA ALA A 111 7.11 1.06 25.13
C ALA A 111 6.62 1.55 23.78
N VAL A 112 5.54 2.34 23.80
CA VAL A 112 5.08 3.08 22.64
C VAL A 112 4.82 4.52 23.04
N SER A 113 5.13 5.47 22.17
CA SER A 113 4.79 6.88 22.35
C SER A 113 4.44 7.53 21.03
N VAL A 114 3.59 8.56 21.11
CA VAL A 114 3.19 9.38 19.96
C VAL A 114 3.77 10.77 20.14
N VAL A 115 4.75 11.10 19.30
CA VAL A 115 5.41 12.40 19.25
C VAL A 115 4.61 13.31 18.31
N ARG A 116 4.22 14.49 18.79
CA ARG A 116 3.39 15.42 18.01
C ARG A 116 4.17 16.59 17.43
N LYS A 117 5.33 16.92 18.00
CA LYS A 117 6.16 18.01 17.55
C LYS A 117 7.65 17.66 17.66
N ALA A 118 8.44 18.19 16.72
CA ALA A 118 9.89 18.11 16.78
C ALA A 118 10.41 18.81 18.05
N GLY A 119 11.34 18.17 18.75
CA GLY A 119 11.95 18.69 19.98
C GLY A 119 11.18 18.41 21.28
N ASP A 120 9.99 17.80 21.22
CA ASP A 120 9.31 17.34 22.44
C ASP A 120 10.19 16.29 23.16
N PRO A 121 10.43 16.41 24.47
CA PRO A 121 11.15 15.38 25.22
C PRO A 121 10.32 14.09 25.22
N VAL A 122 10.92 12.98 24.80
CA VAL A 122 10.23 11.68 24.75
C VAL A 122 10.75 10.78 25.85
N THR A 123 9.86 10.32 26.72
CA THR A 123 10.16 9.22 27.66
C THR A 123 9.43 7.96 27.23
N LEU A 124 10.19 6.88 27.03
CA LEU A 124 9.69 5.56 26.68
C LEU A 124 9.81 4.64 27.91
N THR A 125 8.70 4.44 28.62
CA THR A 125 8.64 3.57 29.80
C THR A 125 8.38 2.13 29.39
N LEU A 126 9.39 1.27 29.51
CA LEU A 126 9.30 -0.16 29.23
C LEU A 126 8.38 -0.85 30.22
N ARG A 127 7.36 -1.52 29.67
CA ARG A 127 6.37 -2.29 30.42
C ARG A 127 6.26 -3.70 29.86
N PRO A 128 5.86 -4.70 30.68
CA PRO A 128 5.63 -6.05 30.21
C PRO A 128 4.70 -6.07 28.99
N MET A 129 5.13 -6.78 27.94
CA MET A 129 4.32 -6.95 26.74
C MET A 129 3.18 -7.94 27.00
N VAL A 130 2.03 -7.63 26.42
CA VAL A 130 0.84 -8.46 26.46
C VAL A 130 0.65 -9.09 25.09
N PRO A 131 0.53 -10.42 24.99
CA PRO A 131 0.21 -11.07 23.73
C PRO A 131 -1.19 -10.68 23.26
N VAL A 132 -1.31 -10.06 22.09
CA VAL A 132 -2.59 -9.75 21.45
C VAL A 132 -2.81 -10.72 20.30
N ARG A 133 -3.95 -11.41 20.29
CA ARG A 133 -4.35 -12.40 19.29
C ARG A 133 -5.58 -11.91 18.53
N PHE A 134 -5.66 -12.26 17.26
CA PHE A 134 -6.82 -11.97 16.42
C PHE A 134 -6.93 -12.99 15.29
N GLY A 135 -8.16 -13.30 14.91
CA GLY A 135 -8.48 -14.00 13.66
C GLY A 135 -9.03 -13.02 12.63
N LEU A 136 -8.92 -13.37 11.35
CA LEU A 136 -9.43 -12.61 10.22
C LEU A 136 -10.29 -13.52 9.36
N ARG A 137 -11.39 -13.00 8.83
CA ARG A 137 -12.26 -13.72 7.88
C ARG A 137 -12.79 -12.76 6.84
N ILE A 138 -12.66 -13.10 5.56
CA ILE A 138 -13.21 -12.31 4.46
C ILE A 138 -14.58 -12.88 4.09
N ASN A 139 -15.63 -12.05 4.10
CA ASN A 139 -16.98 -12.46 3.78
C ASN A 139 -17.11 -12.91 2.31
N GLY A 140 -17.58 -14.13 2.10
CA GLY A 140 -17.80 -14.70 0.76
C GLY A 140 -16.52 -14.88 -0.06
N TRP A 141 -15.39 -15.15 0.61
CA TRP A 141 -14.13 -15.49 -0.04
C TRP A 141 -14.02 -17.00 -0.25
N GLU A 142 -13.55 -17.40 -1.43
CA GLU A 142 -13.36 -18.79 -1.83
C GLU A 142 -11.89 -19.01 -2.26
N GLY A 143 -11.35 -20.19 -1.94
CA GLY A 143 -9.95 -20.53 -2.16
C GLY A 143 -9.00 -19.96 -1.10
N ASP A 144 -7.70 -19.91 -1.43
CA ASP A 144 -6.66 -19.50 -0.48
C ASP A 144 -6.89 -18.07 0.02
N ALA A 145 -6.54 -17.75 1.25
CA ALA A 145 -6.64 -16.38 1.74
C ALA A 145 -5.59 -15.48 1.06
N PRO A 146 -5.96 -14.23 0.69
CA PRO A 146 -4.99 -13.30 0.16
C PRO A 146 -4.00 -12.90 1.27
N PHE A 147 -2.86 -12.36 0.88
CA PHE A 147 -1.98 -11.71 1.83
C PHE A 147 -2.63 -10.43 2.33
N LEU A 148 -2.71 -10.26 3.65
CA LEU A 148 -3.29 -9.07 4.27
C LEU A 148 -2.17 -8.25 4.91
N ASN A 149 -2.14 -6.96 4.59
CA ASN A 149 -1.28 -6.04 5.31
C ASN A 149 -1.98 -5.68 6.62
N ILE A 150 -1.39 -6.10 7.73
CA ILE A 150 -1.93 -5.83 9.06
C ILE A 150 -0.95 -4.93 9.77
N THR A 151 -1.47 -3.80 10.24
CA THR A 151 -0.68 -2.83 10.98
C THR A 151 -1.30 -2.53 12.32
N VAL A 152 -0.45 -2.21 13.28
CA VAL A 152 -0.86 -1.71 14.59
C VAL A 152 -0.23 -0.36 14.80
N ALA A 153 -1.06 0.63 15.11
CA ALA A 153 -0.64 1.98 15.46
C ALA A 153 -1.18 2.33 16.86
N PRO A 154 -0.42 3.06 17.70
CA PRO A 154 -1.01 3.69 18.88
C PRO A 154 -2.08 4.71 18.45
N LYS A 155 -3.12 4.87 19.26
CA LYS A 155 -4.22 5.77 18.97
C LYS A 155 -3.72 7.22 18.78
N GLY A 156 -3.99 7.78 17.60
CA GLY A 156 -3.58 9.14 17.23
C GLY A 156 -2.10 9.28 16.85
N GLY A 157 -1.40 8.16 16.62
CA GLY A 157 -0.07 8.13 16.02
C GLY A 157 -0.06 7.45 14.65
N THR A 158 1.13 7.30 14.10
CA THR A 158 1.40 6.58 12.84
C THR A 158 1.69 5.09 13.09
N HIS A 159 1.87 4.34 12.01
CA HIS A 159 2.25 2.92 12.02
C HIS A 159 3.37 2.62 13.03
N ALA A 160 3.21 1.60 13.88
CA ALA A 160 4.25 1.15 14.82
C ALA A 160 4.72 -0.28 14.56
N VAL A 161 3.81 -1.21 14.25
CA VAL A 161 4.14 -2.63 14.02
C VAL A 161 3.38 -3.17 12.82
N THR A 162 4.09 -3.80 11.87
CA THR A 162 3.54 -4.61 10.78
C THR A 162 3.51 -6.06 11.22
N VAL A 163 2.37 -6.74 11.03
CA VAL A 163 2.15 -8.15 11.39
C VAL A 163 1.72 -8.91 10.14
N PRO A 164 2.64 -9.20 9.19
CA PRO A 164 2.26 -9.89 7.96
C PRO A 164 1.59 -11.23 8.29
N SER A 165 0.36 -11.42 7.81
CA SER A 165 -0.40 -12.66 8.03
C SER A 165 -1.50 -12.83 7.00
N ARG A 166 -2.00 -14.06 6.87
CA ARG A 166 -3.13 -14.41 6.00
C ARG A 166 -4.47 -14.35 6.73
N LEU A 167 -4.64 -15.07 7.83
CA LEU A 167 -5.95 -15.19 8.51
C LEU A 167 -5.90 -15.05 10.04
N SER A 168 -4.73 -14.91 10.65
CA SER A 168 -4.64 -14.75 12.11
C SER A 168 -3.30 -14.22 12.54
N GLY A 169 -3.26 -13.37 13.54
CA GLY A 169 -2.00 -12.86 14.08
C GLY A 169 -1.90 -13.01 15.58
N ARG A 170 -0.66 -13.02 16.06
CA ARG A 170 -0.33 -12.85 17.46
C ARG A 170 0.83 -11.88 17.55
N VAL A 171 0.65 -10.74 18.20
CA VAL A 171 1.68 -9.71 18.36
C VAL A 171 1.75 -9.28 19.84
N PRO A 172 2.94 -9.31 20.47
CA PRO A 172 3.11 -8.74 21.80
C PRO A 172 3.12 -7.21 21.73
N LEU A 173 2.31 -6.55 22.56
CA LEU A 173 2.22 -5.09 22.62
C LEU A 173 2.30 -4.60 24.07
N PRO A 174 2.91 -3.44 24.34
CA PRO A 174 2.89 -2.88 25.68
C PRO A 174 1.49 -2.32 26.00
N PRO A 175 1.21 -1.97 27.26
CA PRO A 175 -0.07 -1.37 27.62
C PRO A 175 -0.30 -0.03 26.92
N GLY A 176 -1.49 0.16 26.35
CA GLY A 176 -1.84 1.35 25.58
C GLY A 176 -3.13 1.19 24.77
N ASP A 177 -3.55 2.29 24.15
CA ASP A 177 -4.65 2.31 23.20
C ASP A 177 -4.11 2.21 21.77
N TYR A 178 -4.68 1.31 20.98
CA TYR A 178 -4.21 1.00 19.65
C TYR A 178 -5.34 0.95 18.64
N VAL A 179 -4.97 1.04 17.37
CA VAL A 179 -5.81 0.69 16.22
C VAL A 179 -5.07 -0.39 15.45
N LEU A 180 -5.74 -1.51 15.22
CA LEU A 180 -5.32 -2.52 14.27
C LEU A 180 -5.98 -2.21 12.94
N GLU A 181 -5.19 -1.94 11.92
CA GLU A 181 -5.66 -1.74 10.55
C GLU A 181 -5.37 -3.00 9.74
N VAL A 182 -6.37 -3.52 9.04
CA VAL A 182 -6.21 -4.55 8.02
C VAL A 182 -6.53 -3.94 6.67
N SER A 183 -5.58 -4.00 5.74
CA SER A 183 -5.74 -3.50 4.38
C SER A 183 -5.17 -4.49 3.35
N SER A 184 -5.77 -4.51 2.17
CA SER A 184 -5.27 -5.24 1.00
C SER A 184 -5.98 -4.72 -0.26
N LEU A 185 -5.49 -5.11 -1.44
CA LEU A 185 -6.21 -4.86 -2.70
C LEU A 185 -7.57 -5.59 -2.76
N ASP A 186 -7.69 -6.68 -2.01
CA ASP A 186 -8.83 -7.60 -2.07
C ASP A 186 -9.92 -7.30 -1.05
N THR A 187 -9.66 -6.42 -0.09
CA THR A 187 -10.54 -6.15 1.04
C THR A 187 -10.78 -4.67 1.22
N VAL A 188 -11.98 -4.30 1.67
CA VAL A 188 -12.20 -2.96 2.22
C VAL A 188 -11.36 -2.83 3.49
N SER A 189 -10.55 -1.77 3.60
CA SER A 189 -9.74 -1.53 4.79
C SER A 189 -10.61 -1.49 6.05
N ARG A 190 -10.11 -2.08 7.13
CA ARG A 190 -10.82 -2.19 8.40
C ARG A 190 -9.92 -1.75 9.54
N GLU A 191 -10.36 -0.74 10.27
CA GLU A 191 -9.75 -0.32 11.52
C GLU A 191 -10.51 -0.91 12.71
N VAL A 192 -9.77 -1.47 13.66
CA VAL A 192 -10.29 -2.06 14.90
C VAL A 192 -9.58 -1.41 16.08
N PRO A 193 -10.21 -0.44 16.76
CA PRO A 193 -9.64 0.13 17.97
C PRO A 193 -9.71 -0.88 19.12
N PHE A 194 -8.65 -0.97 19.91
CA PHE A 194 -8.58 -1.84 21.09
C PHE A 194 -7.64 -1.25 22.15
N ALA A 195 -7.77 -1.73 23.38
CA ALA A 195 -6.94 -1.31 24.50
C ALA A 195 -6.22 -2.51 25.10
N VAL A 196 -4.91 -2.38 25.26
CA VAL A 196 -4.08 -3.35 25.96
C VAL A 196 -3.92 -2.90 27.40
N LYS A 197 -4.52 -3.66 28.33
CA LYS A 197 -4.30 -3.48 29.77
C LYS A 197 -3.05 -4.23 30.18
N GLY A 198 -2.28 -3.69 31.13
CA GLY A 198 -1.14 -4.40 31.70
C GLY A 198 -1.56 -5.72 32.36
N GLY A 199 -0.67 -6.71 32.34
CA GLY A 199 -0.90 -8.03 32.94
C GLY A 199 -0.24 -9.16 32.15
N LYS A 200 -0.42 -10.40 32.61
CA LYS A 200 0.14 -11.61 31.99
C LYS A 200 -0.81 -12.30 31.00
N ASN A 201 -2.09 -11.95 31.04
CA ASN A 201 -3.11 -12.62 30.24
C ASN A 201 -3.10 -12.11 28.80
N ALA A 202 -3.16 -13.03 27.84
CA ALA A 202 -3.30 -12.65 26.44
C ALA A 202 -4.64 -11.94 26.21
N LEU A 203 -4.62 -10.90 25.38
CA LEU A 203 -5.83 -10.24 24.86
C LEU A 203 -6.24 -10.94 23.55
N ASP A 204 -7.50 -11.34 23.46
CA ASP A 204 -8.07 -11.89 22.23
C ASP A 204 -9.07 -10.88 21.66
N LEU A 205 -8.83 -10.42 20.44
CA LEU A 205 -9.72 -9.51 19.71
C LEU A 205 -10.84 -10.27 18.98
N GLY A 206 -10.83 -11.60 19.00
CA GLY A 206 -11.75 -12.44 18.27
C GLY A 206 -11.52 -12.43 16.77
N VAL A 207 -12.57 -12.71 16.01
CA VAL A 207 -12.53 -12.75 14.54
C VAL A 207 -12.98 -11.42 13.96
N ILE A 208 -12.06 -10.74 13.29
CA ILE A 208 -12.33 -9.51 12.53
C ILE A 208 -12.83 -9.91 11.15
N VAL A 209 -14.06 -9.50 10.85
CA VAL A 209 -14.70 -9.79 9.57
C VAL A 209 -14.41 -8.65 8.58
N LEU A 210 -13.87 -9.00 7.42
CA LEU A 210 -13.52 -8.11 6.34
C LEU A 210 -14.50 -8.28 5.19
N GLU A 211 -14.80 -7.18 4.50
CA GLU A 211 -15.60 -7.20 3.27
C GLU A 211 -14.70 -7.24 2.04
N ARG A 212 -15.15 -7.90 0.98
CA ARG A 212 -14.44 -7.89 -0.30
C ARG A 212 -14.37 -6.47 -0.87
N GLY A 213 -13.18 -6.09 -1.31
CA GLY A 213 -12.91 -4.86 -2.04
C GLY A 213 -13.59 -4.85 -3.42
N PRO A 214 -13.64 -3.69 -4.09
CA PRO A 214 -14.25 -3.56 -5.42
C PRO A 214 -13.68 -4.53 -6.45
N LEU A 215 -12.34 -4.67 -6.49
CA LEU A 215 -11.66 -5.58 -7.40
C LEU A 215 -12.00 -7.05 -7.11
N ALA A 216 -11.93 -7.47 -5.85
CA ALA A 216 -12.26 -8.83 -5.45
C ALA A 216 -13.69 -9.26 -5.78
N LYS A 217 -14.65 -8.32 -5.78
CA LYS A 217 -16.04 -8.58 -6.20
C LYS A 217 -16.19 -8.88 -7.69
N ARG A 218 -15.16 -8.55 -8.49
CA ARG A 218 -15.08 -8.73 -9.95
C ARG A 218 -14.29 -9.96 -10.37
N TYR A 219 -13.68 -10.71 -9.47
CA TYR A 219 -12.98 -11.93 -9.86
C TYR A 219 -13.88 -12.92 -10.61
N GLY A 220 -13.40 -13.37 -11.77
CA GLY A 220 -14.13 -14.21 -12.71
C GLY A 220 -15.28 -13.50 -13.44
N LYS A 221 -15.39 -12.17 -13.33
CA LYS A 221 -16.43 -11.36 -13.98
C LYS A 221 -15.80 -10.30 -14.88
N PRO A 222 -16.57 -9.73 -15.82
CA PRO A 222 -16.07 -8.66 -16.69
C PRO A 222 -15.45 -7.52 -15.88
N ALA A 223 -14.29 -7.08 -16.36
CA ALA A 223 -13.60 -5.91 -15.83
C ALA A 223 -14.48 -4.65 -15.96
N PRO A 224 -14.39 -3.70 -15.00
CA PRO A 224 -14.97 -2.38 -15.22
C PRO A 224 -14.35 -1.73 -16.48
N PRO A 225 -15.04 -0.82 -17.16
CA PRO A 225 -14.44 -0.11 -18.29
C PRO A 225 -13.23 0.72 -17.84
N LEU A 226 -12.31 0.97 -18.75
CA LEU A 226 -11.29 2.00 -18.59
C LEU A 226 -11.85 3.32 -19.10
N THR A 227 -11.62 4.38 -18.34
CA THR A 227 -11.76 5.76 -18.83
C THR A 227 -10.35 6.22 -19.20
N VAL A 228 -10.15 6.68 -20.43
CA VAL A 228 -8.85 7.15 -20.93
C VAL A 228 -9.03 8.54 -21.51
N THR A 229 -8.41 9.53 -20.89
CA THR A 229 -8.44 10.92 -21.37
C THR A 229 -7.33 11.18 -22.36
N GLU A 230 -6.13 10.65 -22.08
CA GLU A 230 -4.98 10.69 -22.98
C GLU A 230 -4.18 9.39 -22.90
N ALA A 231 -3.38 9.13 -23.94
CA ALA A 231 -2.55 7.94 -24.01
C ALA A 231 -1.26 8.19 -24.82
N VAL A 232 -0.23 7.41 -24.52
CA VAL A 232 1.02 7.32 -25.29
C VAL A 232 1.11 5.92 -25.91
N GLY A 233 1.49 5.85 -27.18
CA GLY A 233 1.64 4.59 -27.92
C GLY A 233 0.35 4.02 -28.52
N VAL A 234 -0.82 4.49 -28.07
CA VAL A 234 -2.15 4.12 -28.60
C VAL A 234 -3.10 5.32 -28.63
N SER A 235 -4.25 5.16 -29.28
CA SER A 235 -5.33 6.16 -29.26
C SER A 235 -5.95 6.29 -27.87
N SER A 236 -6.36 7.51 -27.48
CA SER A 236 -7.15 7.74 -26.26
C SER A 236 -8.55 7.11 -26.29
N LYS A 237 -9.00 6.58 -27.43
CA LYS A 237 -10.24 5.80 -27.56
C LYS A 237 -10.08 4.32 -27.21
N VAL A 238 -8.89 3.90 -26.79
CA VAL A 238 -8.59 2.51 -26.46
C VAL A 238 -9.51 1.97 -25.36
N THR A 239 -9.94 0.72 -25.51
CA THR A 239 -10.80 0.01 -24.57
C THR A 239 -10.26 -1.40 -24.32
N LEU A 240 -10.75 -2.05 -23.25
CA LEU A 240 -10.43 -3.47 -23.03
C LEU A 240 -11.00 -4.42 -24.09
N ALA A 241 -11.98 -3.95 -24.89
CA ALA A 241 -12.53 -4.75 -25.98
C ALA A 241 -11.51 -4.93 -27.12
N ASP A 242 -10.61 -3.95 -27.31
CA ASP A 242 -9.57 -3.99 -28.34
C ASP A 242 -8.53 -5.09 -28.11
N TYR A 243 -8.48 -5.61 -26.87
CA TYR A 243 -7.56 -6.68 -26.45
C TYR A 243 -8.22 -8.03 -26.24
N ARG A 244 -9.47 -8.23 -26.70
CA ARG A 244 -10.12 -9.55 -26.63
C ARG A 244 -9.29 -10.62 -27.34
N GLY A 245 -9.20 -11.79 -26.72
CA GLY A 245 -8.33 -12.87 -27.19
C GLY A 245 -6.88 -12.79 -26.70
N LYS A 246 -6.50 -11.72 -25.98
CA LYS A 246 -5.20 -11.55 -25.33
C LYS A 246 -5.37 -11.45 -23.81
N TRP A 247 -4.35 -11.90 -23.08
CA TRP A 247 -4.19 -11.53 -21.68
C TRP A 247 -3.83 -10.05 -21.57
N VAL A 248 -4.38 -9.32 -20.60
CA VAL A 248 -4.01 -7.92 -20.37
C VAL A 248 -3.56 -7.74 -18.95
N LEU A 249 -2.33 -7.27 -18.74
CA LEU A 249 -1.85 -6.85 -17.43
C LEU A 249 -1.93 -5.32 -17.35
N ILE A 250 -2.74 -4.80 -16.44
CA ILE A 250 -2.83 -3.37 -16.18
C ILE A 250 -1.97 -3.08 -14.94
N ASP A 251 -0.91 -2.30 -15.10
CA ASP A 251 -0.09 -1.81 -13.99
C ASP A 251 -0.51 -0.37 -13.66
N PHE A 252 -1.21 -0.20 -12.55
CA PHE A 252 -1.55 1.11 -12.00
C PHE A 252 -0.34 1.67 -11.26
N TRP A 253 0.20 2.78 -11.75
CA TRP A 253 1.46 3.35 -11.31
C TRP A 253 1.42 4.89 -11.27
N GLY A 254 2.47 5.51 -10.74
CA GLY A 254 2.69 6.96 -10.83
C GLY A 254 4.17 7.28 -10.89
N TRP A 255 4.56 8.35 -11.59
CA TRP A 255 5.97 8.77 -11.70
C TRP A 255 6.59 9.08 -10.32
N TRP A 256 5.76 9.52 -9.39
CA TRP A 256 6.08 9.87 -8.02
C TRP A 256 6.15 8.67 -7.08
N CYS A 257 5.82 7.46 -7.53
CA CYS A 257 5.81 6.23 -6.73
C CYS A 257 7.15 5.49 -6.87
N PRO A 258 8.03 5.52 -5.85
CA PRO A 258 9.34 4.87 -5.94
C PRO A 258 9.28 3.36 -6.27
N PRO A 259 8.46 2.52 -5.60
CA PRO A 259 8.42 1.10 -5.95
C PRO A 259 7.87 0.84 -7.36
N CYS A 260 7.03 1.73 -7.87
CA CYS A 260 6.53 1.63 -9.24
C CYS A 260 7.66 1.81 -10.26
N VAL A 261 8.42 2.91 -10.15
CA VAL A 261 9.43 3.29 -11.15
C VAL A 261 10.76 2.56 -10.97
N GLN A 262 11.11 2.14 -9.75
CA GLN A 262 12.37 1.45 -9.47
C GLN A 262 12.28 -0.07 -9.62
N LYS A 263 11.07 -0.64 -9.54
CA LYS A 263 10.88 -2.10 -9.52
C LYS A 263 9.79 -2.58 -10.49
N SER A 264 8.53 -2.20 -10.27
CA SER A 264 7.38 -2.76 -11.03
C SER A 264 7.53 -2.58 -12.54
N LEU A 265 7.71 -1.34 -13.00
CA LEU A 265 7.86 -1.04 -14.43
C LEU A 265 9.15 -1.64 -15.03
N PRO A 266 10.33 -1.54 -14.39
CA PRO A 266 11.51 -2.27 -14.85
C PRO A 266 11.32 -3.79 -15.00
N GLU A 267 10.60 -4.44 -14.09
CA GLU A 267 10.26 -5.86 -14.19
C GLU A 267 9.31 -6.14 -15.36
N ALA A 268 8.32 -5.26 -15.60
CA ALA A 268 7.43 -5.35 -16.75
C ALA A 268 8.18 -5.18 -18.09
N VAL A 269 9.13 -4.25 -18.17
CA VAL A 269 10.00 -4.08 -19.35
C VAL A 269 10.85 -5.33 -19.56
N ALA A 270 11.45 -5.88 -18.50
CA ALA A 270 12.24 -7.10 -18.60
C ALA A 270 11.39 -8.30 -19.08
N PHE A 271 10.17 -8.45 -18.57
CA PHE A 271 9.23 -9.47 -19.04
C PHE A 271 8.91 -9.30 -20.53
N TYR A 272 8.67 -8.07 -20.97
CA TYR A 272 8.39 -7.74 -22.36
C TYR A 272 9.57 -8.07 -23.30
N ASP A 273 10.80 -7.82 -22.84
CA ASP A 273 12.03 -8.11 -23.58
C ASP A 273 12.34 -9.62 -23.64
N GLN A 274 12.06 -10.35 -22.56
CA GLN A 274 12.39 -11.78 -22.42
C GLN A 274 11.43 -12.72 -23.16
N HIS A 275 10.22 -12.25 -23.49
CA HIS A 275 9.16 -13.07 -24.07
C HIS A 275 8.63 -12.54 -25.42
N PRO A 276 9.50 -12.31 -26.43
CA PRO A 276 9.08 -11.84 -27.74
C PRO A 276 8.10 -12.81 -28.43
N GLU A 277 8.22 -14.11 -28.16
CA GLU A 277 7.38 -15.18 -28.72
C GLU A 277 5.92 -15.16 -28.21
N TRP A 278 5.62 -14.40 -27.16
CA TRP A 278 4.27 -14.28 -26.61
C TRP A 278 3.56 -12.97 -26.96
N ARG A 279 4.17 -12.05 -27.72
CA ARG A 279 3.63 -10.71 -27.97
C ARG A 279 2.23 -10.66 -28.59
N ASP A 280 1.84 -11.69 -29.34
CA ASP A 280 0.48 -11.78 -29.90
C ASP A 280 -0.57 -12.30 -28.92
N ARG A 281 -0.15 -12.69 -27.71
CA ARG A 281 -0.99 -13.37 -26.70
C ARG A 281 -1.25 -12.51 -25.47
N TYR A 282 -0.53 -11.41 -25.29
CA TYR A 282 -0.76 -10.48 -24.18
C TYR A 282 -0.52 -9.02 -24.56
N GLU A 283 -0.94 -8.12 -23.68
CA GLU A 283 -0.55 -6.72 -23.65
C GLU A 283 -0.31 -6.26 -22.20
N ILE A 284 0.59 -5.29 -21.99
CA ILE A 284 0.74 -4.58 -20.72
C ILE A 284 0.21 -3.16 -20.91
N LEU A 285 -0.64 -2.67 -20.00
CA LEU A 285 -1.15 -1.30 -20.00
C LEU A 285 -0.64 -0.57 -18.77
N ALA A 286 0.24 0.40 -18.95
CA ALA A 286 0.76 1.22 -17.86
C ALA A 286 -0.22 2.36 -17.56
N PHE A 287 -1.05 2.21 -16.53
CA PHE A 287 -2.05 3.20 -16.19
C PHE A 287 -1.47 4.22 -15.20
N HIS A 288 -1.12 5.40 -15.67
CA HIS A 288 -0.56 6.46 -14.83
C HIS A 288 -1.66 7.14 -14.00
N CYS A 289 -1.39 7.30 -12.70
CA CYS A 289 -2.38 7.67 -11.69
C CYS A 289 -1.90 8.90 -10.89
N LEU A 290 -2.81 9.88 -10.73
CA LEU A 290 -2.61 11.10 -9.94
C LEU A 290 -1.46 11.98 -10.44
N ASN A 291 -1.44 13.26 -10.04
CA ASN A 291 -0.32 14.19 -10.28
C ASN A 291 0.12 14.38 -11.75
N ALA A 292 -0.72 13.98 -12.71
CA ALA A 292 -0.65 14.34 -14.13
C ALA A 292 -2.03 14.05 -14.77
N ALA A 293 -2.64 15.08 -15.35
CA ALA A 293 -3.90 14.98 -16.08
C ALA A 293 -3.68 14.80 -17.59
N THR A 294 -2.53 15.23 -18.11
CA THR A 294 -2.18 15.16 -19.54
C THR A 294 -0.83 14.50 -19.77
N VAL A 295 -0.61 14.00 -20.98
CA VAL A 295 0.69 13.50 -21.44
C VAL A 295 1.74 14.60 -21.38
N ALA A 296 1.37 15.85 -21.70
CA ALA A 296 2.30 16.99 -21.64
C ALA A 296 2.83 17.25 -20.22
N GLU A 297 2.00 17.07 -19.19
CA GLU A 297 2.42 17.16 -17.80
C GLU A 297 3.30 15.98 -17.37
N LEU A 298 3.00 14.77 -17.86
CA LEU A 298 3.73 13.54 -17.52
C LEU A 298 5.10 13.44 -18.22
N ASP A 299 5.20 13.92 -19.46
CA ASP A 299 6.35 13.84 -20.35
C ASP A 299 7.71 14.30 -19.74
N PRO A 300 7.83 15.45 -19.03
CA PRO A 300 9.09 15.80 -18.37
C PRO A 300 9.49 14.80 -17.28
N HIS A 301 8.53 14.19 -16.58
CA HIS A 301 8.81 13.16 -15.59
C HIS A 301 9.27 11.86 -16.25
N LEU A 302 8.64 11.45 -17.35
CA LEU A 302 9.08 10.28 -18.14
C LEU A 302 10.52 10.44 -18.59
N ARG A 303 10.89 11.59 -19.18
CA ARG A 303 12.30 11.87 -19.56
C ARG A 303 13.26 11.80 -18.39
N SER A 304 12.85 12.30 -17.22
CA SER A 304 13.67 12.23 -16.00
C SER A 304 13.86 10.78 -15.54
N LEU A 305 12.80 9.97 -15.54
CA LEU A 305 12.85 8.56 -15.19
C LEU A 305 13.73 7.78 -16.17
N GLU A 306 13.56 8.00 -17.47
CA GLU A 306 14.39 7.43 -18.53
C GLU A 306 15.87 7.70 -18.28
N LYS A 307 16.23 8.96 -18.06
CA LYS A 307 17.63 9.38 -17.85
C LYS A 307 18.21 8.84 -16.55
N ASN A 308 17.48 8.94 -15.44
CA ASN A 308 18.04 8.79 -14.10
C ASN A 308 17.79 7.42 -13.46
N ILE A 309 16.74 6.71 -13.89
CA ILE A 309 16.31 5.45 -13.26
C ILE A 309 16.35 4.28 -14.26
N TRP A 310 15.79 4.48 -15.45
CA TRP A 310 15.64 3.42 -16.46
C TRP A 310 16.82 3.30 -17.43
N LYS A 311 17.93 4.01 -17.19
CA LYS A 311 19.18 3.90 -17.96
C LYS A 311 18.98 4.13 -19.48
N GLY A 312 18.15 5.10 -19.82
CA GLY A 312 17.81 5.48 -21.21
C GLY A 312 16.74 4.59 -21.86
N ARG A 313 16.12 3.67 -21.12
CA ARG A 313 15.03 2.82 -21.63
C ARG A 313 13.68 3.50 -21.43
N THR A 314 12.88 3.50 -22.49
CA THR A 314 11.46 3.89 -22.45
C THR A 314 10.57 2.67 -22.17
N LEU A 315 9.28 2.89 -21.88
CA LEU A 315 8.31 1.81 -21.75
C LEU A 315 7.91 1.30 -23.15
N PRO A 316 8.01 -0.02 -23.43
CA PRO A 316 7.71 -0.59 -24.75
C PRO A 316 6.21 -0.87 -24.96
N PHE A 317 5.37 -0.45 -24.01
CA PHE A 317 3.93 -0.71 -23.98
C PHE A 317 3.14 0.57 -23.67
N PRO A 318 1.83 0.61 -23.97
CA PRO A 318 1.04 1.83 -23.86
C PRO A 318 0.99 2.42 -22.46
N ILE A 319 1.00 3.76 -22.38
CA ILE A 319 0.74 4.51 -21.15
C ILE A 319 -0.62 5.16 -21.26
N LEU A 320 -1.50 4.92 -20.29
CA LEU A 320 -2.86 5.45 -20.24
C LEU A 320 -3.00 6.45 -19.09
N LEU A 321 -3.76 7.53 -19.30
CA LEU A 321 -4.09 8.52 -18.29
C LEU A 321 -5.61 8.69 -18.20
N ASP A 322 -6.08 8.98 -16.99
CA ASP A 322 -7.48 9.34 -16.71
C ASP A 322 -7.53 10.55 -15.80
N ALA A 323 -7.64 11.74 -16.41
CA ALA A 323 -7.75 13.00 -15.69
C ALA A 323 -9.01 13.09 -14.81
N THR A 324 -9.99 12.18 -14.99
CA THR A 324 -11.22 12.17 -14.18
C THR A 324 -11.12 11.27 -12.95
N GLU A 325 -10.06 10.45 -12.86
CA GLU A 325 -9.84 9.43 -11.81
C GLU A 325 -10.97 8.39 -11.69
N LYS A 326 -11.87 8.32 -12.67
CA LYS A 326 -13.02 7.41 -12.68
C LYS A 326 -12.57 5.96 -12.66
N THR A 327 -11.52 5.63 -13.41
CA THR A 327 -10.95 4.28 -13.47
C THR A 327 -10.45 3.84 -12.10
N LEU A 328 -9.67 4.66 -11.40
CA LEU A 328 -9.18 4.34 -10.06
C LEU A 328 -10.31 4.00 -9.10
N LYS A 329 -11.36 4.82 -9.10
CA LYS A 329 -12.52 4.65 -8.23
C LYS A 329 -13.32 3.39 -8.56
N GLU A 330 -13.58 3.11 -9.83
CA GLU A 330 -14.37 1.95 -10.26
C GLU A 330 -13.63 0.63 -10.05
N TRP A 331 -12.31 0.65 -10.21
CA TRP A 331 -11.45 -0.50 -9.99
C TRP A 331 -11.06 -0.67 -8.51
N GLY A 332 -11.28 0.35 -7.69
CA GLY A 332 -10.96 0.33 -6.25
C GLY A 332 -9.46 0.36 -5.97
N VAL A 333 -8.68 0.98 -6.85
CA VAL A 333 -7.22 1.10 -6.70
C VAL A 333 -6.91 2.23 -5.74
N THR A 334 -6.28 1.90 -4.61
CA THR A 334 -5.95 2.87 -3.54
C THR A 334 -4.48 2.83 -3.13
N ILE A 335 -3.68 1.94 -3.72
CA ILE A 335 -2.26 1.77 -3.44
C ILE A 335 -1.51 1.48 -4.75
N TYR A 336 -0.22 1.85 -4.79
CA TYR A 336 0.61 1.72 -5.98
C TYR A 336 1.97 1.08 -5.60
N PRO A 337 2.54 0.21 -6.46
CA PRO A 337 1.95 -0.30 -7.70
C PRO A 337 0.77 -1.25 -7.42
N THR A 338 -0.17 -1.33 -8.36
CA THR A 338 -1.24 -2.35 -8.36
C THR A 338 -1.30 -2.99 -9.74
N ALA A 339 -1.04 -4.30 -9.82
CA ALA A 339 -1.19 -5.05 -11.05
C ALA A 339 -2.54 -5.79 -11.09
N VAL A 340 -3.27 -5.68 -12.20
CA VAL A 340 -4.52 -6.42 -12.43
C VAL A 340 -4.41 -7.20 -13.73
N LEU A 341 -4.68 -8.50 -13.68
CA LEU A 341 -4.65 -9.38 -14.83
C LEU A 341 -6.08 -9.60 -15.35
N ILE A 342 -6.26 -9.45 -16.65
CA ILE A 342 -7.51 -9.67 -17.36
C ILE A 342 -7.32 -10.84 -18.32
N ASP A 343 -8.28 -11.78 -18.31
CA ASP A 343 -8.28 -12.94 -19.21
C ASP A 343 -8.69 -12.56 -20.66
N PRO A 344 -8.48 -13.45 -21.64
CA PRO A 344 -8.86 -13.20 -23.04
C PRO A 344 -10.34 -12.89 -23.28
N GLU A 345 -11.23 -13.32 -22.40
CA GLU A 345 -12.67 -13.03 -22.42
C GLU A 345 -13.00 -11.64 -21.83
N GLY A 346 -12.04 -11.00 -21.15
CA GLY A 346 -12.18 -9.69 -20.53
C GLY A 346 -12.59 -9.70 -19.06
N ASN A 347 -12.39 -10.83 -18.36
CA ASN A 347 -12.71 -10.96 -16.94
C ASN A 347 -11.49 -10.72 -16.05
N VAL A 348 -11.75 -10.21 -14.85
CA VAL A 348 -10.70 -9.98 -13.86
C VAL A 348 -10.21 -11.31 -13.28
N VAL A 349 -8.91 -11.54 -13.36
CA VAL A 349 -8.25 -12.69 -12.76
C VAL A 349 -7.72 -12.33 -11.38
N ARG A 350 -7.97 -13.23 -10.44
CA ARG A 350 -7.50 -13.12 -9.06
C ARG A 350 -5.98 -13.19 -8.99
N GLY A 351 -5.37 -12.31 -8.19
CA GLY A 351 -3.92 -12.34 -7.93
C GLY A 351 -3.09 -11.90 -9.13
N GLY A 352 -3.58 -10.93 -9.90
CA GLY A 352 -2.89 -10.42 -11.10
C GLY A 352 -1.45 -10.01 -10.82
N SER A 353 -0.52 -10.58 -11.58
CA SER A 353 0.91 -10.30 -11.50
C SER A 353 1.60 -10.68 -12.81
N LEU A 354 2.82 -10.19 -13.03
CA LEU A 354 3.68 -10.62 -14.14
C LEU A 354 4.00 -12.12 -14.07
N GLU A 355 4.21 -12.65 -12.87
CA GLU A 355 4.45 -14.09 -12.65
C GLU A 355 3.25 -14.92 -13.13
N LEU A 356 2.05 -14.57 -12.67
CA LEU A 356 0.83 -15.26 -13.07
C LEU A 356 0.58 -15.13 -14.58
N LEU A 357 0.83 -13.95 -15.17
CA LEU A 357 0.76 -13.77 -16.63
C LEU A 357 1.69 -14.77 -17.34
N GLY A 358 2.95 -14.87 -16.90
CA GLY A 358 3.91 -15.82 -17.45
C GLY A 358 3.45 -17.28 -17.34
N GLU A 359 2.88 -17.67 -16.20
CA GLU A 359 2.28 -19.01 -16.02
C GLU A 359 1.15 -19.28 -17.02
N LYS A 360 0.23 -18.32 -17.20
CA LYS A 360 -0.89 -18.46 -18.14
C LYS A 360 -0.43 -18.51 -19.59
N LEU A 361 0.64 -17.78 -19.93
CA LEU A 361 1.21 -17.83 -21.27
C LEU A 361 1.93 -19.17 -21.55
N LYS A 362 2.57 -19.79 -20.56
CA LYS A 362 3.14 -21.14 -20.72
C LYS A 362 2.08 -22.22 -20.99
N GLY A 363 0.87 -22.07 -20.43
CA GLY A 363 -0.24 -23.03 -20.56
C GLY A 363 -0.93 -23.11 -21.94
N GLY A 364 -0.45 -22.40 -22.97
CA GLY A 364 -1.09 -22.37 -24.31
C GLY A 364 -2.23 -21.35 -24.45
N ARG A 365 -2.73 -21.15 -25.68
CA ARG A 365 -3.88 -20.26 -25.95
C ARG A 365 -5.15 -20.94 -25.45
N PRO A 366 -6.02 -20.30 -24.63
CA PRO A 366 -7.31 -20.89 -24.30
C PRO A 366 -8.07 -21.18 -25.61
N PRO A 367 -8.77 -22.32 -25.71
CA PRO A 367 -9.50 -22.68 -26.91
C PRO A 367 -10.52 -21.58 -27.21
N ALA A 368 -10.53 -21.09 -28.45
CA ALA A 368 -11.55 -20.16 -28.89
C ALA A 368 -12.92 -20.81 -28.67
N LYS A 369 -13.76 -20.24 -27.81
CA LYS A 369 -15.14 -20.69 -27.69
C LYS A 369 -15.81 -20.43 -29.04
N GLN A 370 -16.08 -21.51 -29.78
CA GLN A 370 -16.89 -21.45 -30.99
C GLN A 370 -18.22 -20.80 -30.62
N GLY A 371 -18.53 -19.68 -31.27
CA GLY A 371 -19.81 -19.03 -31.12
C GLY A 371 -20.92 -20.04 -31.42
N THR A 372 -21.91 -20.11 -30.55
CA THR A 372 -23.13 -20.85 -30.80
C THR A 372 -23.80 -20.28 -32.03
N GLU A 373 -23.62 -20.95 -33.18
CA GLU A 373 -24.48 -20.77 -34.35
C GLU A 373 -25.89 -21.17 -33.95
N THR A 374 -26.74 -20.17 -33.73
CA THR A 374 -28.18 -20.34 -33.75
C THR A 374 -28.59 -20.70 -35.19
N THR A 375 -28.62 -22.00 -35.50
CA THR A 375 -29.25 -22.50 -36.72
C THR A 375 -30.75 -22.22 -36.63
N ALA A 376 -31.19 -21.18 -37.35
CA ALA A 376 -32.58 -20.96 -37.66
C ALA A 376 -33.09 -22.11 -38.53
N LYS A 377 -33.93 -22.97 -37.93
CA LYS A 377 -34.68 -24.02 -38.63
C LYS A 377 -35.66 -23.36 -39.59
N LYS A 378 -35.38 -23.40 -40.90
CA LYS A 378 -36.42 -23.28 -41.93
C LYS A 378 -37.18 -24.61 -41.96
N THR A 379 -38.47 -24.55 -41.66
CA THR A 379 -39.41 -25.66 -41.88
C THR A 379 -39.94 -25.56 -43.32
N PRO A 380 -40.08 -26.68 -44.05
CA PRO A 380 -40.57 -26.71 -45.43
C PRO A 380 -42.03 -26.27 -45.59
#